data_AF-A0A376ZNN4-F1
#
_entry.id   AF-A0A376ZNN4-F1
#
_cell.length_a   1.000
_cell.length_b   1.000
_cell.length_c   1.000
_cell.angle_alpha   90.00
_cell.angle_beta   90.00
_cell.angle_gamma   90.00
#
_symmetry.space_group_name_H-M   'P 1'
#
loop_
_entity.id
_entity.type
_entity.pdbx_description
1 polymer ?
#
loop_
_entity_poly.entity_id
_entity_poly.type
_entity_poly.pdbx_seq_one_letter_code
_entity_poly.pdbx_strand_id
1 'polypeptide(L)'
;MQAELIDFCQAKGDYTENRQIAERRSASVARQWALTLTVWYSLDELVRGNDILFSATGVTGGELVKRYPTDGEWGADADITDRRRGPNV
;
A
#
# COMPACT_ATOMS: atom_id res chain seq x y z
N MET A 1 -6.53 10.27 3.91
CA MET A 1 -5.16 9.89 3.52
C MET A 1 -4.83 10.54 2.18
N GLN A 2 -3.56 10.84 1.94
CA GLN A 2 -3.03 11.28 0.65
C GLN A 2 -1.73 10.52 0.37
N ALA A 3 -1.39 10.31 -0.90
CA ALA A 3 -0.14 9.70 -1.32
C ALA A 3 0.45 10.42 -2.53
N GLU A 4 1.76 10.41 -2.66
CA GLU A 4 2.50 10.90 -3.82
C GLU A 4 3.34 9.75 -4.37
N LEU A 5 3.36 9.60 -5.70
CA LEU A 5 4.31 8.72 -6.35
C LEU A 5 5.65 9.44 -6.48
N ILE A 6 6.62 9.02 -5.66
CA ILE A 6 7.99 9.52 -5.68
C ILE A 6 8.88 8.67 -6.58
N ASP A 7 9.85 9.31 -7.24
CA ASP A 7 10.82 8.57 -8.05
C ASP A 7 11.74 7.71 -7.17
N PHE A 8 12.21 6.59 -7.71
CA PHE A 8 13.06 5.65 -6.96
C PHE A 8 14.39 6.28 -6.54
N CYS A 9 15.03 7.10 -7.39
CA CYS A 9 16.24 7.82 -7.01
C CYS A 9 15.98 8.87 -5.93
N GLN A 10 14.81 9.53 -5.95
CA GLN A 10 14.40 10.44 -4.88
C GLN A 10 14.24 9.70 -3.54
N ALA A 11 13.70 8.48 -3.56
CA ALA A 11 13.44 7.69 -2.35
C ALA A 11 14.67 6.97 -1.78
N LYS A 12 15.60 6.53 -2.64
CA LYS A 12 16.72 5.64 -2.27
C LYS A 12 18.11 6.23 -2.52
N GLY A 13 18.18 7.45 -3.03
CA GLY A 13 19.43 8.13 -3.41
C GLY A 13 19.80 7.91 -4.88
N ASP A 14 20.48 8.89 -5.45
CA ASP A 14 20.79 8.96 -6.88
C ASP A 14 22.11 8.26 -7.24
N TYR A 15 22.12 6.93 -7.17
CA TYR A 15 23.24 6.08 -7.56
C TYR A 15 22.98 5.42 -8.92
N THR A 16 24.05 4.99 -9.59
CA THR A 16 23.98 4.35 -10.92
C THR A 16 23.01 3.17 -10.97
N GLU A 17 23.00 2.32 -9.95
CA GLU A 17 22.09 1.17 -9.86
C GLU A 17 20.63 1.61 -9.70
N ASN A 18 20.37 2.61 -8.87
CA ASN A 18 19.03 3.15 -8.65
C ASN A 18 18.49 3.85 -9.89
N ARG A 19 19.34 4.56 -10.66
CA ARG A 19 18.95 5.17 -11.96
C ARG A 19 18.47 4.12 -12.95
N GLN A 20 19.18 2.98 -13.05
CA GLN A 20 18.75 1.87 -13.91
C GLN A 20 17.41 1.27 -13.49
N ILE A 21 17.07 1.31 -12.19
CA ILE A 21 15.76 0.88 -11.67
C ILE A 21 14.69 1.93 -11.98
N ALA A 22 14.98 3.22 -11.75
CA ALA A 22 14.09 4.34 -12.03
C ALA A 22 13.73 4.43 -13.52
N GLU A 23 14.71 4.27 -14.41
CA GLU A 23 14.49 4.26 -15.86
C GLU A 23 13.61 3.08 -16.30
N ARG A 24 13.84 1.89 -15.72
CA ARG A 24 13.07 0.68 -16.05
C ARG A 24 11.66 0.68 -15.47
N ARG A 25 11.44 1.30 -14.30
CA ARG A 25 10.16 1.24 -13.55
C ARG A 25 9.38 2.55 -13.55
N SER A 26 9.99 3.67 -13.20
CA SER A 26 9.28 4.94 -13.03
C SER A 26 8.81 5.50 -14.38
N ALA A 27 9.71 5.61 -15.35
CA ALA A 27 9.39 6.25 -16.62
C ALA A 27 8.48 5.41 -17.52
N SER A 28 8.63 4.07 -17.50
CA SER A 28 7.83 3.16 -18.32
C SER A 28 6.42 3.00 -17.75
N VAL A 29 6.29 2.77 -16.44
CA VAL A 29 5.00 2.52 -15.79
C VAL A 29 4.18 3.82 -15.69
N ALA A 30 4.79 4.95 -15.34
CA ALA A 30 4.07 6.23 -15.29
C ALA A 30 3.47 6.58 -16.66
N ARG A 31 4.24 6.38 -17.75
CA ARG A 31 3.76 6.61 -19.12
C ARG A 31 2.70 5.59 -19.55
N GLN A 32 2.89 4.31 -19.22
CA GLN A 32 1.97 3.24 -19.61
C GLN A 32 0.60 3.37 -18.94
N TRP A 33 0.58 3.80 -17.67
CA TRP A 33 -0.63 3.87 -16.86
C TRP A 33 -1.18 5.29 -16.70
N ALA A 34 -0.64 6.25 -17.48
CA ALA A 34 -0.97 7.67 -17.41
C ALA A 34 -0.92 8.25 -15.98
N LEU A 35 -0.02 7.73 -15.15
CA LEU A 35 0.19 8.21 -13.80
C LEU A 35 1.11 9.43 -13.84
N THR A 36 0.73 10.48 -13.12
CA THR A 36 1.56 11.68 -12.99
C THR A 36 2.45 11.54 -11.75
N LEU A 37 3.76 11.62 -11.94
CA LEU A 37 4.73 11.74 -10.86
C LEU A 37 4.61 13.13 -10.23
N THR A 38 4.84 13.24 -8.92
CA THR A 38 4.83 14.55 -8.22
C THR A 38 3.43 15.20 -8.12
N VAL A 39 2.37 14.39 -8.16
CA VAL A 39 0.99 14.81 -7.85
C VAL A 39 0.52 14.06 -6.60
N TRP A 40 -0.23 14.78 -5.77
CA TRP A 40 -0.89 14.22 -4.60
C TRP A 40 -2.20 13.54 -5.02
N TYR A 41 -2.31 12.25 -4.76
CA TYR A 41 -3.53 11.49 -4.90
C TYR A 41 -4.26 11.42 -3.57
N SER A 42 -5.52 11.80 -3.55
CA SER A 42 -6.43 11.61 -2.42
C SER A 42 -6.77 10.13 -2.24
N LEU A 43 -7.25 9.76 -1.05
CA LEU A 43 -7.69 8.39 -0.78
C LEU A 43 -8.79 7.92 -1.75
N ASP A 44 -9.74 8.80 -2.09
CA ASP A 44 -10.83 8.47 -3.02
C ASP A 44 -10.32 8.27 -4.46
N GLU A 45 -9.20 8.90 -4.83
CA GLU A 45 -8.54 8.64 -6.13
C GLU A 45 -7.79 7.30 -6.14
N LEU A 46 -7.20 6.92 -5.01
CA LEU A 46 -6.51 5.63 -4.82
C LEU A 46 -7.48 4.46 -4.75
N VAL A 47 -8.62 4.65 -4.07
CA VAL A 47 -9.67 3.64 -3.89
C VAL A 47 -11.03 4.27 -4.21
N ARG A 48 -11.43 4.18 -5.48
CA ARG A 48 -12.69 4.77 -5.99
C ARG A 48 -13.95 3.98 -5.65
N GLY A 49 -13.79 2.74 -5.15
CA GLY A 49 -14.90 1.86 -4.85
C GLY A 49 -15.69 2.34 -3.64
N ASN A 50 -17.02 2.23 -3.72
CA ASN A 50 -17.90 2.56 -2.59
C ASN A 50 -18.08 1.39 -1.62
N ASP A 51 -17.81 0.16 -2.05
CA ASP A 51 -17.85 -1.03 -1.20
C ASP A 51 -16.42 -1.55 -1.05
N ILE A 52 -15.83 -1.25 0.10
CA ILE A 52 -14.42 -1.53 0.40
C ILE A 52 -14.38 -2.50 1.57
N LEU A 53 -13.63 -3.59 1.40
CA LEU A 53 -13.28 -4.52 2.46
C LEU A 53 -11.78 -4.41 2.73
N PHE A 54 -11.43 -4.10 3.97
CA PHE A 54 -10.07 -4.14 4.47
C PHE A 54 -9.96 -5.25 5.52
N SER A 55 -8.92 -6.06 5.44
CA SER A 55 -8.58 -7.04 6.47
C SER A 55 -7.08 -7.09 6.69
N ALA A 56 -6.67 -7.19 7.95
CA ALA A 56 -5.28 -7.32 8.35
C ALA A 56 -5.14 -8.32 9.51
N THR A 57 -4.19 -9.25 9.35
CA THR A 57 -3.84 -10.28 10.33
C THR A 57 -2.41 -10.05 10.81
N GLY A 58 -2.18 -10.15 12.12
CA GLY A 58 -0.84 -9.95 12.67
C GLY A 58 0.05 -11.17 12.50
N VAL A 59 1.14 -11.01 11.73
CA VAL A 59 2.13 -12.09 11.53
C VAL A 59 3.12 -12.14 12.70
N THR A 60 3.93 -11.09 12.87
CA THR A 60 4.94 -10.99 13.93
C THR A 60 4.46 -10.21 15.15
N GLY A 61 3.24 -9.65 15.08
CA GLY A 61 2.66 -8.78 16.09
C GLY A 61 3.12 -7.32 15.93
N GLY A 62 2.19 -6.40 16.15
CA GLY A 62 2.42 -4.96 16.14
C GLY A 62 1.45 -4.27 17.08
N GLU A 63 1.41 -2.94 17.01
CA GLU A 63 0.54 -2.13 17.87
C GLU A 63 -0.95 -2.44 17.68
N LEU A 64 -1.38 -2.72 16.45
CA LEU A 64 -2.79 -2.89 16.10
C LEU A 64 -3.30 -4.33 16.18
N VAL A 65 -2.46 -5.31 15.80
CA VAL A 65 -2.82 -6.73 15.75
C VAL A 65 -1.73 -7.59 16.38
N LYS A 66 -2.14 -8.56 17.19
CA LYS A 66 -1.21 -9.50 17.84
C LYS A 66 -0.63 -10.48 16.83
N ARG A 67 0.52 -11.04 17.17
CA ARG A 67 1.19 -12.05 16.35
C ARG A 67 0.38 -13.33 16.26
N TYR A 68 0.68 -14.10 15.22
CA TYR A 68 0.22 -15.48 15.13
C TYR A 68 0.88 -16.31 16.26
N PRO A 69 0.12 -17.17 16.97
CA PRO A 69 0.66 -18.06 18.00
C PRO A 69 1.65 -19.05 17.40
N THR A 70 2.78 -19.29 18.06
CA THR A 70 3.78 -20.26 17.59
C THR A 70 3.63 -21.61 18.30
N ASP A 71 4.19 -22.67 17.69
CA ASP A 71 4.05 -24.06 18.15
C ASP A 71 4.13 -24.26 19.67
N GLY A 72 3.14 -24.96 20.21
CA GLY A 72 2.97 -25.19 21.65
C GLY A 72 2.03 -24.20 22.34
N GLU A 73 1.64 -23.11 21.67
CA GLU A 73 0.59 -22.19 22.12
C GLU A 73 -0.76 -22.58 21.49
N TRP A 74 -1.79 -22.79 22.31
CA TRP A 74 -3.17 -22.68 21.80
C TRP A 74 -3.40 -21.21 21.51
N GLY A 75 -3.82 -20.87 20.29
CA GLY A 75 -4.16 -19.49 20.02
C GLY A 75 -5.07 -19.30 18.83
N ALA A 76 -5.59 -18.08 18.78
CA ALA A 76 -6.47 -17.60 17.75
C ALA A 76 -5.77 -16.46 17.00
N ASP A 77 -6.10 -16.34 15.73
CA ASP A 77 -5.62 -15.23 14.91
C ASP A 77 -6.22 -13.93 15.42
N ALA A 78 -5.39 -12.90 15.43
CA ALA A 78 -5.81 -11.55 15.75
C ALA A 78 -6.00 -10.78 14.45
N ASP A 79 -7.26 -10.63 14.06
CA ASP A 79 -7.67 -9.95 12.83
C ASP A 79 -8.39 -8.64 13.12
N ILE A 80 -8.16 -7.66 12.25
CA ILE A 80 -9.04 -6.50 12.10
C ILE A 80 -9.67 -6.58 10.72
N THR A 81 -11.01 -6.63 10.69
CA THR A 81 -11.80 -6.52 9.45
C THR A 81 -12.66 -5.28 9.53
N ASP A 82 -12.55 -4.40 8.54
CA ASP A 82 -13.39 -3.23 8.37
C ASP A 82 -14.06 -3.26 6.99
N ARG A 83 -15.34 -2.95 6.95
CA ARG A 83 -16.10 -2.84 5.71
C ARG A 83 -16.82 -1.52 5.66
N ARG A 84 -16.45 -0.71 4.68
CA ARG A 84 -17.20 0.49 4.32
C ARG A 84 -18.13 0.15 3.16
N ARG A 85 -19.43 0.36 3.36
CA ARG A 85 -20.42 0.36 2.29
C ARG A 85 -20.84 1.80 2.01
N GLY A 86 -20.82 2.18 0.74
CA GLY A 86 -21.44 3.43 0.28
C GLY A 86 -22.96 3.33 0.32
N PRO A 87 -23.66 4.44 0.07
CA PRO A 87 -25.12 4.42 -0.04
C PRO A 87 -25.54 3.41 -1.12
N ASN A 88 -26.57 2.61 -0.83
CA ASN A 88 -27.23 1.80 -1.86
C ASN A 88 -27.82 2.77 -2.89
N VAL A 89 -27.34 2.69 -4.13
CA VAL A 89 -27.93 3.41 -5.27
C VAL A 89 -29.06 2.57 -5.85
#